data_AF-A0A5N0ENQ3-F1
#
_entry.id   AF-A0A5N0ENQ3-F1
#
_cell.length_a   1.000
_cell.length_b   1.000
_cell.length_c   1.000
_cell.angle_alpha   90.00
_cell.angle_beta   90.00
_cell.angle_gamma   90.00
#
_symmetry.space_group_name_H-M   'P 1'
#
loop_
_entity.id
_entity.type
_entity.pdbx_description
1 polymer ?
#
loop_
_entity_poly.entity_id
_entity_poly.type
_entity_poly.pdbx_seq_one_letter_code
_entity_poly.pdbx_strand_id
1 'polypeptide(L)' 'MSDPIDVTKSRELRDRIQPIYEETVALLGAEHAAAVSLQQAANELAAAAPAPRRYGDYDAS' A
#
# COMPACT_ATOMS: atom_id res chain seq x y z
N MET A 1 -0.66 -19.27 15.64
CA MET A 1 -0.61 -19.39 14.16
C MET A 1 -1.07 -18.04 13.64
N SER A 2 -0.20 -17.30 12.93
CA SER A 2 -0.62 -16.05 12.31
C SER A 2 -1.49 -16.40 11.12
N ASP A 3 -2.71 -15.87 11.07
CA ASP A 3 -3.58 -16.04 9.91
C ASP A 3 -2.86 -15.55 8.65
N PRO A 4 -3.03 -16.23 7.50
CA PRO A 4 -2.50 -15.74 6.24
C PRO A 4 -3.00 -14.32 5.99
N ILE A 5 -2.10 -13.44 5.54
CA ILE A 5 -2.42 -12.03 5.25
C ILE A 5 -3.56 -11.98 4.22
N ASP A 6 -4.64 -11.30 4.57
CA ASP A 6 -5.74 -11.01 3.66
C ASP A 6 -5.31 -9.91 2.67
N VAL A 7 -4.83 -10.35 1.50
CA VAL A 7 -4.36 -9.50 0.39
C VAL A 7 -5.44 -8.52 -0.07
N THR A 8 -6.71 -8.94 -0.08
CA THR A 8 -7.84 -8.10 -0.51
C THR A 8 -8.03 -6.96 0.48
N LYS A 9 -8.11 -7.29 1.76
CA LYS A 9 -8.23 -6.29 2.83
C LYS A 9 -7.03 -5.34 2.90
N SER A 10 -5.83 -5.85 2.66
CA SER A 10 -4.62 -5.02 2.60
C SER A 10 -4.68 -3.97 1.48
N ARG A 11 -5.19 -4.35 0.29
CA ARG A 11 -5.43 -3.41 -0.82
C ARG A 11 -6.49 -2.39 -0.49
N GLU A 12 -7.63 -2.82 0.04
CA GLU A 12 -8.71 -1.91 0.45
C GLU A 12 -8.24 -0.87 1.48
N LEU A 13 -7.43 -1.29 2.45
CA LEU A 13 -6.86 -0.38 3.46
C LEU A 13 -5.88 0.62 2.83
N ARG A 14 -5.01 0.17 1.93
CA ARG A 14 -4.08 1.04 1.20
C ARG A 14 -4.85 2.09 0.39
N ASP A 15 -5.88 1.66 -0.33
CA ASP A 15 -6.67 2.55 -1.18
C ASP A 15 -7.46 3.57 -0.35
N ARG A 16 -7.83 3.24 0.90
CA ARG A 16 -8.41 4.19 1.87
C ARG A 16 -7.39 5.17 2.46
N ILE A 17 -6.13 4.76 2.62
CA ILE A 17 -5.06 5.64 3.13
C ILE A 17 -4.73 6.75 2.13
N GLN A 18 -4.82 6.48 0.83
CA GLN A 18 -4.47 7.43 -0.23
C GLN A 18 -5.14 8.82 -0.08
N PRO A 19 -6.48 8.95 -0.02
CA PRO A 19 -7.12 10.26 0.14
C PRO A 19 -6.76 10.94 1.47
N ILE A 20 -6.57 10.18 2.55
CA ILE A 20 -6.19 10.72 3.87
C ILE A 20 -4.76 11.28 3.82
N TYR A 21 -3.85 10.58 3.14
CA TYR A 21 -2.49 11.07 2.91
C TYR A 21 -2.51 12.37 2.12
N GLU A 22 -3.26 12.44 1.02
CA GLU A 22 -3.38 13.64 0.18
C GLU A 22 -3.91 14.85 0.96
N GLU A 23 -4.97 14.66 1.75
CA GLU A 23 -5.51 15.70 2.63
C GLU A 23 -4.50 16.12 3.71
N THR A 24 -3.77 15.17 4.30
CA THR A 24 -2.76 15.43 5.33
C THR A 24 -1.56 16.21 4.75
N VAL A 25 -1.12 15.87 3.54
CA VAL A 25 -0.06 16.58 2.82
C VAL A 25 -0.51 17.99 2.48
N ALA A 26 -1.75 18.17 2.01
CA ALA A 26 -2.29 19.49 1.70
C ALA A 26 -2.38 20.39 2.95
N LEU A 27 -2.70 19.80 4.11
CA LEU A 27 -2.85 20.54 5.36
C LEU A 27 -1.52 20.84 6.08
N LEU A 28 -0.61 19.87 6.13
CA LEU A 28 0.58 19.91 7.02
C LEU A 28 1.91 19.84 6.26
N GLY A 29 1.89 19.54 4.97
CA GLY A 29 3.07 19.29 4.15
C GLY A 29 3.53 17.83 4.16
N ALA A 30 4.26 17.43 3.11
CA ALA A 30 4.70 16.05 2.91
C ALA A 30 5.75 15.56 3.91
N GLU A 31 6.54 16.48 4.48
CA GLU A 31 7.57 16.16 5.46
C GLU A 31 7.02 16.02 6.89
N HIS A 32 5.75 16.38 7.11
CA HIS A 32 5.13 16.27 8.42
C HIS A 32 5.01 14.81 8.85
N ALA A 33 5.28 14.52 10.13
CA ALA A 33 5.33 13.15 10.66
C ALA A 33 4.05 12.33 10.40
N ALA A 34 2.88 12.98 10.38
CA ALA A 34 1.61 12.35 10.05
C ALA A 34 1.56 11.86 8.59
N ALA A 35 1.99 12.68 7.63
CA ALA A 35 2.04 12.30 6.22
C ALA A 35 3.04 11.18 5.98
N VAL A 36 4.22 11.25 6.62
CA VAL A 36 5.24 10.19 6.55
C VAL A 36 4.70 8.86 7.09
N SER A 37 3.99 8.89 8.22
CA SER A 37 3.41 7.68 8.83
C SER A 37 2.36 7.03 7.91
N LEU A 38 1.50 7.84 7.28
CA LEU A 38 0.51 7.35 6.32
C LEU A 38 1.17 6.73 5.09
N GLN A 39 2.21 7.39 4.55
CA GLN A 39 2.98 6.86 3.43
C GLN A 39 3.65 5.52 3.75
N GLN A 40 4.22 5.39 4.95
CA GLN A 40 4.82 4.13 5.43
C GLN A 40 3.78 3.02 5.55
N ALA A 41 2.63 3.31 6.17
CA ALA A 41 1.53 2.34 6.29
C ALA A 41 1.04 1.85 4.92
N ALA A 42 0.88 2.76 3.94
CA ALA A 42 0.50 2.39 2.58
C ALA A 42 1.53 1.47 1.91
N ASN A 43 2.83 1.72 2.13
CA ASN A 43 3.91 0.90 1.58
C ASN A 43 3.92 -0.51 2.19
N GLU A 44 3.72 -0.63 3.50
CA GLU A 44 3.64 -1.92 4.19
C GLU A 44 2.44 -2.74 3.69
N LEU A 45 1.27 -2.11 3.53
CA LEU A 45 0.08 -2.77 2.98
C LEU A 45 0.26 -3.19 1.52
N ALA A 46 0.99 -2.41 0.72
CA ALA A 46 1.34 -2.78 -0.65
C ALA A 46 2.28 -4.00 -0.68
N ALA A 47 3.29 -4.03 0.20
CA ALA A 47 4.23 -5.14 0.32
C ALA A 47 3.55 -6.43 0.81
N ALA A 48 2.55 -6.31 1.67
CA ALA A 48 1.72 -7.40 2.17
C ALA A 48 0.75 -7.97 1.12
N ALA A 49 0.48 -7.21 0.04
CA ALA A 49 -0.40 -7.61 -1.05
C ALA A 49 0.35 -7.76 -2.40
N PRO A 50 1.45 -8.54 -2.48
CA PRO A 50 2.19 -8.69 -3.71
C PRO A 50 1.23 -9.28 -4.76
N ALA A 51 1.11 -8.61 -5.91
CA ALA A 51 0.37 -9.18 -7.02
C ALA A 51 0.92 -10.59 -7.30
N PRO A 52 0.07 -11.59 -7.61
CA PRO A 52 0.58 -12.89 -8.00
C PRO A 52 1.53 -12.66 -9.18
N ARG A 53 2.80 -13.07 -9.02
CA ARG A 53 3.75 -13.09 -10.12
C ARG A 53 3.08 -13.91 -11.23
N ARG A 54 2.69 -13.26 -12.33
CA ARG A 54 2.23 -13.98 -13.52
C ARG A 54 3.45 -14.70 -14.09
N TYR A 55 3.66 -15.95 -13.66
CA TYR A 55 4.50 -16.90 -14.39
C TYR A 55 3.80 -17.14 -15.73
N GLY A 56 4.15 -16.34 -16.73
CA GLY A 56 3.50 -16.30 -18.04
C GLY A 56 4.15 -15.35 -19.02
N ASP A 57 4.92 -14.36 -18.53
CA ASP A 57 5.73 -13.46 -19.37
C ASP A 57 7.16 -13.99 -19.62
N TYR A 58 7.37 -15.31 -19.55
CA TYR A 58 8.59 -15.91 -20.10
C TYR A 58 8.31 -16.30 -21.56
N ASP A 59 8.79 -15.43 -22.44
CA ASP A 59 9.26 -15.69 -23.81
C ASP A 59 8.46 -16.67 -24.67
N ALA A 60 7.63 -16.09 -25.55
CA ALA A 60 7.56 -16.56 -26.92
C ALA A 60 8.77 -15.97 -27.69
N SER A 61 9.92 -16.64 -27.60
CA SER A 61 11.07 -16.46 -28.51
C SER A 61 11.72 -17.80 -28.79
#